data_AF-A0A7Y0SQK3-F1
#
_entry.id   AF-A0A7Y0SQK3-F1
#
_cell.length_a   1.000
_cell.length_b   1.000
_cell.length_c   1.000
_cell.angle_alpha   90.00
_cell.angle_beta   90.00
_cell.angle_gamma   90.00
#
_symmetry.space_group_name_H-M   'P 1'
#
loop_
_entity.id
_entity.type
_entity.pdbx_description
1 polymer ?
#
loop_
_entity_poly.entity_id
_entity_poly.type
_entity_poly.pdbx_seq_one_letter_code
_entity_poly.pdbx_strand_id
1 'polypeptide(L)' 'ASKQGQLIDCQVMNSHLASLGAFELERDEFMQKLLSLREKQTLFDAYQPQVLQDSV' A
#
# COMPACT_ATOMS: atom_id res chain seq x y z
N ALA A 1 -10.35 9.75 -5.99
CA ALA A 1 -9.00 10.28 -6.31
C ALA A 1 -7.96 9.53 -5.51
N SER A 2 -6.83 9.13 -6.12
CA SER A 2 -5.76 8.41 -5.41
C SER A 2 -5.15 9.29 -4.32
N LYS A 3 -5.12 8.81 -3.08
CA LYS A 3 -4.61 9.55 -1.90
C LYS A 3 -3.08 9.46 -1.75
N GLN A 4 -2.36 9.19 -2.84
CA GLN A 4 -0.89 9.11 -2.96
C GLN A 4 -0.20 7.94 -2.24
N GLY A 5 -0.92 6.84 -1.96
CA GLY A 5 -0.29 5.61 -1.50
C GLY A 5 0.63 5.00 -2.57
N GLN A 6 1.79 4.46 -2.17
CA GLN A 6 2.78 3.90 -3.12
C GLN A 6 2.99 2.38 -3.00
N LEU A 7 2.81 1.79 -1.81
CA LEU A 7 3.06 0.37 -1.56
C LEU A 7 2.14 -0.14 -0.44
N ILE A 8 1.72 -1.41 -0.54
CA ILE A 8 1.06 -2.15 0.54
C ILE A 8 2.01 -3.29 0.93
N ASP A 9 2.36 -3.35 2.21
CA ASP A 9 3.09 -4.50 2.76
C ASP A 9 2.09 -5.64 3.01
N CYS A 10 2.27 -6.74 2.26
CA CYS A 10 1.47 -7.96 2.38
C CYS A 10 2.15 -9.06 3.20
N GLN A 11 3.28 -8.74 3.85
CA GLN A 11 4.06 -9.65 4.69
C GLN A 11 4.49 -10.93 3.95
N VAL A 12 3.94 -12.08 4.33
CA VAL A 12 4.31 -13.39 3.79
C VAL A 12 3.36 -13.77 2.67
N MET A 13 3.94 -14.17 1.53
CA MET A 13 3.21 -14.57 0.35
C MET A 13 2.30 -15.77 0.61
N ASN A 14 1.11 -15.76 -0.01
CA ASN A 14 0.19 -16.90 -0.05
C ASN A 14 -0.54 -16.95 -1.40
N SER A 15 -1.23 -18.06 -1.67
CA SER A 15 -1.92 -18.28 -2.95
C SER A 15 -2.98 -17.22 -3.28
N HIS A 16 -3.65 -16.69 -2.26
CA HIS A 16 -4.63 -15.63 -2.45
C HIS A 16 -3.96 -14.30 -2.83
N LEU A 17 -2.88 -13.90 -2.14
CA LEU A 17 -2.10 -12.71 -2.47
C LEU A 17 -1.52 -12.79 -3.89
N ALA A 18 -1.01 -13.97 -4.28
CA ALA A 18 -0.56 -14.22 -5.66
C ALA A 18 -1.69 -14.01 -6.67
N SER A 19 -2.90 -14.51 -6.38
CA SER A 19 -4.06 -14.31 -7.24
C SER A 19 -4.49 -12.85 -7.36
N LEU A 20 -4.17 -12.02 -6.37
CA LEU A 20 -4.41 -10.57 -6.34
C LEU A 20 -3.28 -9.76 -6.99
N GLY A 21 -2.23 -10.41 -7.47
CA GLY A 21 -1.09 -9.75 -8.13
C GLY A 21 -0.01 -9.22 -7.17
N ALA A 22 -0.02 -9.65 -5.90
CA ALA A 22 1.12 -9.40 -5.01
C ALA A 22 2.37 -10.14 -5.52
N PHE A 23 3.54 -9.63 -5.16
CA PHE A 23 4.82 -10.23 -5.52
C PHE A 23 5.80 -10.12 -4.34
N GLU A 24 6.80 -10.99 -4.32
CA GLU A 24 7.85 -10.96 -3.29
C GLU A 24 8.89 -9.89 -3.62
N LEU A 25 9.40 -9.24 -2.59
CA LEU A 25 10.44 -8.22 -2.69
C LEU A 25 11.58 -8.61 -1.75
N GLU A 26 12.82 -8.49 -2.23
CA GLU A 26 13.99 -8.73 -1.39
C GLU A 26 13.99 -7.81 -0.17
N ARG A 27 14.43 -8.35 0.96
CA ARG A 27 14.32 -7.65 2.25
C ARG A 27 15.02 -6.29 2.22
N ASP A 28 16.22 -6.22 1.64
CA ASP A 28 16.97 -4.97 1.59
C ASP A 28 16.26 -3.92 0.72
N GLU A 29 15.68 -4.35 -0.41
CA GLU A 29 14.89 -3.47 -1.28
C GLU A 29 13.62 -2.97 -0.57
N PHE A 30 12.94 -3.86 0.17
CA PHE A 30 11.79 -3.48 1.00
C PHE A 30 12.19 -2.43 2.04
N MET A 31 13.30 -2.65 2.76
CA MET A 31 13.77 -1.73 3.79
C MET A 31 14.13 -0.36 3.20
N GLN A 32 14.78 -0.31 2.04
CA GLN A 32 15.07 0.96 1.36
C GLN A 32 13.78 1.70 0.97
N LYS A 33 12.80 0.98 0.41
CA LYS A 33 11.49 1.58 0.07
C LYS A 33 10.81 2.09 1.34
N LEU A 34 10.73 1.30 2.41
CA LEU A 34 10.11 1.70 3.68
C LEU A 34 10.74 2.98 4.23
N LEU A 35 12.07 3.05 4.31
CA LEU A 35 12.78 4.23 4.81
C LEU A 35 12.54 5.47 3.93
N SER A 36 12.41 5.29 2.61
CA SER A 36 12.13 6.38 1.68
C SER A 36 10.66 6.86 1.69
N LEU A 37 9.72 5.99 2.10
CA LEU A 37 8.28 6.24 2.01
C LEU A 37 7.65 6.64 3.36
N ARG A 38 8.20 6.21 4.49
CA ARG A 38 7.61 6.41 5.83
C ARG A 38 7.35 7.87 6.21
N GLU A 39 8.18 8.80 5.73
CA GLU A 39 8.04 10.23 6.01
C GLU A 39 7.22 10.98 4.94
N LYS A 40 6.80 10.29 3.87
CA LYS A 40 5.97 10.92 2.83
C LYS A 40 4.55 11.05 3.36
N GLN A 41 4.05 12.29 3.43
CA GLN A 41 2.67 12.55 3.83
C GLN A 41 1.70 12.07 2.75
N THR A 42 0.62 11.43 3.19
CA THR A 42 -0.58 11.27 2.38
C THR A 42 -1.38 12.57 2.36
N LEU A 43 -2.44 12.64 1.56
CA LEU A 43 -3.33 13.81 1.58
C LEU A 43 -3.94 13.98 2.98
N PHE A 44 -4.08 15.24 3.43
CA PHE A 44 -4.56 15.60 4.77
C PHE A 44 -5.88 14.90 5.17
N ASP A 45 -6.76 14.67 4.19
CA ASP A 45 -8.08 14.06 4.37
C ASP A 45 -8.10 12.55 4.05
N ALA A 46 -6.95 11.93 3.77
CA ALA A 46 -6.87 10.53 3.31
C ALA A 46 -7.46 9.53 4.30
N TYR A 47 -7.39 9.85 5.60
CA TYR A 47 -7.88 9.00 6.69
C TYR A 47 -9.13 9.55 7.37
N GLN A 48 -9.70 10.64 6.86
CA GLN A 48 -10.99 11.11 7.34
C GLN A 48 -12.10 10.17 6.88
N PRO A 49 -13.14 9.92 7.69
CA PRO A 49 -14.29 9.14 7.28
C PRO A 49 -14.90 9.72 6.01
N GLN A 50 -15.01 8.90 4.97
CA GLN A 50 -15.56 9.28 3.68
C GLN A 50 -16.09 8.04 2.95
N VAL A 51 -17.06 8.24 2.06
CA VAL A 51 -17.49 7.19 1.12
C VAL A 51 -16.43 7.08 0.03
N LEU A 52 -15.85 5.89 -0.15
CA LEU A 52 -14.77 5.67 -1.13
C LEU A 52 -15.31 5.31 -2.51
N GLN A 53 -16.34 4.47 -2.56
CA GLN A 53 -17.14 4.13 -3.74
C GLN A 53 -18.56 3.82 -3.26
N ASP A 54 -19.57 4.30 -3.99
CA ASP A 54 -20.94 3.84 -3.83
C ASP A 54 -21.05 2.43 -4.42
N SER A 55 -21.67 1.51 -3.67
CA SER A 55 -22.02 0.19 -4.16
C SER A 55 -23.08 0.33 -5.25
N VAL A 56 -22.65 0.41 -6.51
CA VAL A 56 -23.52 0.16 -7.68
C VAL A 56 -23.60 -1.34 -7.91
#